data_AF-A0A522C158-F1
#
_entry.id   AF-A0A522C158-F1
#
_cell.length_a   1.000
_cell.length_b   1.000
_cell.length_c   1.000
_cell.angle_alpha   90.00
_cell.angle_beta   90.00
_cell.angle_gamma   90.00
#
_symmetry.space_group_name_H-M   'P 1'
#
loop_
_entity.id
_entity.type
_entity.pdbx_description
1 polymer ?
#
loop_
_entity_poly.entity_id
_entity_poly.type
_entity_poly.pdbx_seq_one_letter_code
_entity_poly.pdbx_strand_id
1 'polypeptide(L)'
;MTVTNSGSSTINNINPPSPLNFQVLSGTVNNSCTGPNPSTIGALAPGASSTFEWDCTITSTQIGSTFGYYGNATSGALNSQPTPAYSNTGTISAYSVTISPTTVYKGNTPVTFTFKVTNGGGYPIYKVKIFTPDTGFVYSTASGGCTTLWAPSYAGTPTQITFITGSGCTCGSAASCIPCSNGVCDFTVTYSALPNVSVNTDYNFRVDIWDTPLWKPGDSPRASIGVILKVTVNSIVAEAIPSDISPNCTSEVFATITPTPVDGQTVNFLSTGGTWQEITTTTSGEARATLRAPLPYNAAIPNATITVTYQDASASTTVIFPNATSCTGSRKKVRWREVQ
;
A
#
# COMPACT_ATOMS: atom_id res chain seq x y z
N MET A 1 10.00 9.07 4.76
CA MET A 1 10.60 8.66 6.06
C MET A 1 9.48 8.19 6.97
N THR A 2 9.56 6.97 7.48
CA THR A 2 8.58 6.46 8.46
C THR A 2 9.19 6.51 9.86
N VAL A 3 8.41 7.03 10.81
CA VAL A 3 8.75 7.07 12.23
C VAL A 3 7.80 6.16 13.00
N THR A 4 8.35 5.43 13.95
CA THR A 4 7.60 4.48 14.79
C THR A 4 7.84 4.79 16.25
N ASN A 5 6.77 4.93 17.03
CA ASN A 5 6.89 5.03 18.47
C ASN A 5 7.04 3.63 19.07
N SER A 6 8.28 3.25 19.38
CA SER A 6 8.57 1.97 20.05
C SER A 6 8.53 2.06 21.59
N GLY A 7 8.19 3.23 22.14
CA GLY A 7 8.05 3.46 23.58
C GLY A 7 6.66 3.08 24.11
N SER A 8 6.47 3.25 25.42
CA SER A 8 5.23 2.94 26.12
C SER A 8 4.28 4.14 26.30
N SER A 9 4.72 5.35 25.96
CA SER A 9 3.93 6.59 26.07
C SER A 9 3.72 7.25 24.71
N THR A 10 2.64 8.02 24.58
CA THR A 10 2.36 8.79 23.35
C THR A 10 3.40 9.89 23.17
N ILE A 11 3.97 10.00 21.97
CA ILE A 11 4.90 11.07 21.59
C ILE A 11 4.14 12.11 20.79
N ASN A 12 4.29 13.40 21.16
CA ASN A 12 3.59 14.50 20.51
C ASN A 12 4.56 15.39 19.72
N ASN A 13 4.04 16.16 18.76
CA ASN A 13 4.78 17.17 18.00
C ASN A 13 6.09 16.63 17.40
N ILE A 14 5.98 15.55 16.62
CA ILE A 14 7.11 14.95 15.96
C ILE A 14 7.41 15.76 14.70
N ASN A 15 8.63 16.28 14.61
CA ASN A 15 9.10 17.11 13.51
C ASN A 15 10.13 16.32 12.67
N PRO A 16 10.02 16.33 11.34
CA PRO A 16 11.00 15.73 10.43
C PRO A 16 12.26 16.61 10.28
N PRO A 17 13.32 16.12 9.62
CA PRO A 17 14.44 16.98 9.24
C PRO A 17 13.94 18.04 8.24
N SER A 18 14.29 19.30 8.50
CA SER A 18 13.96 20.42 7.61
C SER A 18 15.19 21.32 7.40
N PRO A 19 15.84 21.28 6.22
CA PRO A 19 15.53 20.45 5.05
C PRO A 19 15.95 18.97 5.22
N LEU A 20 15.44 18.08 4.36
CA LEU A 20 15.96 16.73 4.21
C LEU A 20 17.40 16.80 3.67
N ASN A 21 18.34 16.10 4.33
CA ASN A 21 19.74 16.16 3.89
C ASN A 21 19.95 15.28 2.66
N PHE A 22 20.65 15.83 1.68
CA PHE A 22 20.99 15.16 0.42
C PHE A 22 22.48 14.88 0.36
N GLN A 23 22.84 13.70 -0.13
CA GLN A 23 24.23 13.28 -0.31
C GLN A 23 24.45 12.80 -1.74
N VAL A 24 25.48 13.36 -2.39
CA VAL A 24 26.06 12.77 -3.60
C VAL A 24 27.03 11.69 -3.17
N LEU A 25 26.83 10.47 -3.67
CA LEU A 25 27.69 9.32 -3.39
C LEU A 25 28.71 9.10 -4.51
N SER A 26 28.34 9.41 -5.76
CA SER A 26 29.25 9.44 -6.91
C SER A 26 28.73 10.35 -8.03
N GLY A 27 29.65 10.89 -8.83
CA GLY A 27 29.31 11.71 -10.01
C GLY A 27 28.85 13.13 -9.66
N THR A 28 28.01 13.71 -10.52
CA THR A 28 27.43 15.05 -10.32
C THR A 28 25.91 14.96 -10.33
N VAL A 29 25.28 15.22 -9.19
CA VAL A 29 23.83 15.15 -9.02
C VAL A 29 23.35 16.41 -8.30
N ASN A 30 22.29 17.02 -8.82
CA ASN A 30 21.56 18.11 -8.18
C ASN A 30 20.22 17.59 -7.67
N ASN A 31 19.79 18.13 -6.54
CA ASN A 31 18.55 17.77 -5.88
C ASN A 31 17.76 19.03 -5.51
N SER A 32 16.45 18.98 -5.73
CA SER A 32 15.49 19.95 -5.20
C SER A 32 14.32 19.17 -4.62
N CYS A 33 14.03 19.35 -3.33
CA CYS A 33 12.90 18.70 -2.68
C CYS A 33 11.90 19.73 -2.15
N THR A 34 10.61 19.42 -2.25
CA THR A 34 9.53 20.09 -1.53
C THR A 34 8.98 19.18 -0.42
N GLY A 35 8.29 19.77 0.55
CA GLY A 35 7.80 19.07 1.74
C GLY A 35 8.67 19.32 2.98
N PRO A 36 8.46 18.56 4.07
CA PRO A 36 7.67 17.33 4.12
C PRO A 36 6.15 17.54 4.18
N ASN A 37 5.39 16.55 3.71
CA ASN A 37 3.95 16.41 3.94
C ASN A 37 3.67 15.10 4.72
N PRO A 38 3.03 15.16 5.91
CA PRO A 38 2.72 16.38 6.66
C PRO A 38 4.01 17.10 7.12
N SER A 39 3.94 18.37 7.51
CA SER A 39 5.12 19.08 8.05
C SER A 39 5.44 18.66 9.49
N THR A 40 4.45 18.15 10.22
CA THR A 40 4.55 17.63 11.59
C THR A 40 3.54 16.49 11.81
N ILE A 41 3.84 15.59 12.75
CA ILE A 41 2.87 14.62 13.26
C ILE A 41 2.47 15.04 14.66
N GLY A 42 1.19 15.33 14.86
CA GLY A 42 0.67 15.87 16.13
C GLY A 42 0.84 14.91 17.31
N ALA A 43 0.53 13.62 17.11
CA ALA A 43 0.66 12.59 18.13
C ALA A 43 0.90 11.21 17.50
N LEU A 44 1.68 10.37 18.19
CA LEU A 44 1.95 8.99 17.81
C LEU A 44 1.85 8.10 19.06
N ALA A 45 0.78 7.31 19.15
CA ALA A 45 0.57 6.35 20.23
C ALA A 45 1.66 5.25 20.28
N PRO A 46 1.83 4.56 21.42
CA PRO A 46 2.71 3.39 21.51
C PRO A 46 2.45 2.37 20.40
N GLY A 47 3.49 1.91 19.71
CA GLY A 47 3.42 0.97 18.60
C GLY A 47 2.93 1.58 17.26
N ALA A 48 2.43 2.82 17.26
CA ALA A 48 1.96 3.45 16.04
C ALA A 48 3.13 3.94 15.18
N SER A 49 2.90 3.99 13.86
CA SER A 49 3.83 4.55 12.87
C SER A 49 3.13 5.61 12.02
N SER A 50 3.91 6.57 11.54
CA SER A 50 3.45 7.58 10.58
C SER A 50 4.61 8.01 9.69
N THR A 51 4.31 8.63 8.55
CA THR A 51 5.29 8.90 7.49
C THR A 51 5.32 10.39 7.15
N PHE A 52 6.52 10.88 6.89
CA PHE A 52 6.81 12.16 6.25
C PHE A 52 7.24 11.92 4.80
N GLU A 53 6.66 12.63 3.85
CA GLU A 53 6.95 12.48 2.42
C GLU A 53 7.52 13.77 1.85
N TRP A 54 8.54 13.65 1.00
CA TRP A 54 9.14 14.75 0.24
C TRP A 54 9.04 14.43 -1.24
N ASP A 55 8.71 15.44 -2.04
CA ASP A 55 8.74 15.33 -3.49
C ASP A 55 10.06 15.91 -3.99
N CYS A 56 10.94 15.03 -4.46
CA CYS A 56 12.29 15.41 -4.88
C CYS A 56 12.48 15.27 -6.39
N THR A 57 12.99 16.33 -7.01
CA THR A 57 13.50 16.33 -8.38
C THR A 57 15.00 16.15 -8.37
N ILE A 58 15.47 15.07 -9.00
CA ILE A 58 16.89 14.77 -9.17
C ILE A 58 17.29 15.03 -10.61
N THR A 59 18.37 15.79 -10.81
CA THR A 59 18.95 16.00 -12.13
C THR A 59 20.43 15.68 -12.13
N SER A 60 20.91 15.15 -13.26
CA SER A 60 22.31 14.86 -13.48
C SER A 60 22.56 14.80 -14.98
N THR A 61 23.76 15.19 -15.40
CA THR A 61 24.25 15.01 -16.77
C THR A 61 25.00 13.70 -16.96
N GLN A 62 25.21 12.92 -15.88
CA GLN A 62 26.04 11.73 -15.86
C GLN A 62 25.23 10.49 -15.44
N ILE A 63 24.93 9.62 -16.41
CA ILE A 63 24.34 8.30 -16.15
C ILE A 63 25.28 7.48 -15.26
N GLY A 64 24.73 6.81 -14.25
CA GLY A 64 25.47 6.05 -13.25
C GLY A 64 25.88 6.84 -12.01
N SER A 65 25.63 8.17 -11.97
CA SER A 65 25.80 8.94 -10.73
C SER A 65 24.88 8.41 -9.65
N THR A 66 25.36 8.39 -8.40
CA THR A 66 24.60 7.84 -7.27
C THR A 66 24.38 8.89 -6.18
N PHE A 67 23.25 8.77 -5.49
CA PHE A 67 22.83 9.72 -4.47
C PHE A 67 22.08 9.02 -3.34
N GLY A 68 21.88 9.72 -2.22
CA GLY A 68 21.06 9.25 -1.10
C GLY A 68 20.55 10.42 -0.27
N TYR A 69 19.66 10.10 0.65
CA TYR A 69 19.13 11.04 1.64
C TYR A 69 19.40 10.53 3.04
N TYR A 70 19.48 11.45 3.99
CA TYR A 70 19.55 11.10 5.40
C TYR A 70 18.91 12.17 6.30
N GLY A 71 18.51 11.75 7.49
CA GLY A 71 18.01 12.66 8.52
C GLY A 71 17.41 11.93 9.71
N ASN A 72 16.86 12.70 10.64
CA ASN A 72 16.22 12.20 11.85
C ASN A 72 15.01 13.06 12.18
N ALA A 73 13.98 12.44 12.76
CA ALA A 73 12.84 13.14 13.33
C ALA A 73 13.09 13.44 14.81
N THR A 74 12.49 14.52 15.31
CA THR A 74 12.65 14.99 16.69
C THR A 74 11.31 15.26 17.36
N SER A 75 11.25 15.09 18.68
CA SER A 75 10.12 15.52 19.51
C SER A 75 10.67 16.00 20.85
N GLY A 76 10.74 17.33 21.04
CA GLY A 76 11.45 17.92 22.17
C GLY A 76 12.91 17.46 22.21
N ALA A 77 13.30 16.75 23.27
CA ALA A 77 14.64 16.18 23.43
C ALA A 77 14.82 14.78 22.80
N LEU A 78 13.73 14.16 22.32
CA LEU A 78 13.78 12.82 21.71
C LEU A 78 14.24 12.91 20.25
N ASN A 79 15.07 11.94 19.85
CA ASN A 79 15.53 11.76 18.48
C ASN A 79 15.15 10.35 17.99
N SER A 80 14.69 10.25 16.75
CA SER A 80 14.46 8.95 16.09
C SER A 80 15.77 8.19 15.93
N GLN A 81 15.73 6.86 16.09
CA GLN A 81 16.87 5.99 15.83
C GLN A 81 16.63 5.14 14.57
N PRO A 82 17.67 4.90 13.74
CA PRO A 82 19.05 5.40 13.87
C PRO A 82 19.18 6.91 13.62
N THR A 83 20.25 7.53 14.16
CA THR A 83 20.56 8.96 13.96
C THR A 83 21.92 9.14 13.25
N PRO A 84 21.96 9.55 11.96
CA PRO A 84 20.81 9.72 11.08
C PRO A 84 20.31 8.38 10.51
N ALA A 85 19.05 8.36 10.08
CA ALA A 85 18.52 7.31 9.23
C ALA A 85 18.86 7.61 7.77
N TYR A 86 19.30 6.59 7.04
CA TYR A 86 19.69 6.68 5.64
C TYR A 86 18.64 6.07 4.73
N SER A 87 18.42 6.68 3.56
CA SER A 87 17.65 6.06 2.48
C SER A 87 18.47 4.97 1.78
N ASN A 88 17.81 4.19 0.93
CA ASN A 88 18.51 3.43 -0.10
C ASN A 88 19.25 4.38 -1.06
N THR A 89 20.30 3.87 -1.71
CA THR A 89 21.03 4.59 -2.76
C THR A 89 20.21 4.66 -4.04
N GLY A 90 20.01 5.88 -4.55
CA GLY A 90 19.49 6.13 -5.89
C GLY A 90 20.61 6.16 -6.94
N THR A 91 20.29 5.79 -8.17
CA THR A 91 21.21 5.83 -9.32
C THR A 91 20.55 6.52 -10.51
N ILE A 92 21.26 7.43 -11.17
CA ILE A 92 20.80 8.07 -12.41
C ILE A 92 20.88 7.06 -13.54
N SER A 93 19.73 6.77 -14.17
CA SER A 93 19.59 5.77 -15.22
C SER A 93 19.04 6.40 -16.49
N ALA A 94 19.51 5.91 -17.64
CA ALA A 94 18.92 6.26 -18.94
C ALA A 94 17.59 5.54 -19.19
N TYR A 95 17.25 4.57 -18.34
CA TYR A 95 16.01 3.79 -18.40
C TYR A 95 15.18 4.07 -17.16
N SER A 96 13.86 4.02 -17.27
CA SER A 96 12.95 4.12 -16.13
C SER A 96 11.89 3.04 -16.18
N VAL A 97 11.39 2.68 -15.00
CA VAL A 97 10.27 1.74 -14.86
C VAL A 97 9.28 2.34 -13.87
N THR A 98 8.00 2.27 -14.18
CA THR A 98 6.93 2.54 -13.21
C THR A 98 6.03 1.31 -13.10
N ILE A 99 5.37 1.17 -11.96
CA ILE A 99 4.40 0.10 -11.69
C ILE A 99 3.03 0.73 -11.43
N SER A 100 1.97 0.11 -11.95
CA SER A 100 0.59 0.49 -11.65
C SER A 100 -0.28 -0.76 -11.46
N PRO A 101 -1.15 -0.80 -10.43
CA PRO A 101 -1.25 0.19 -9.35
C PRO A 101 -0.01 0.17 -8.44
N THR A 102 0.32 1.30 -7.82
CA THR A 102 1.43 1.40 -6.84
C THR A 102 1.02 0.96 -5.43
N THR A 103 -0.29 0.84 -5.18
CA THR A 103 -0.87 0.36 -3.92
C THR A 103 -1.96 -0.64 -4.20
N VAL A 104 -1.97 -1.74 -3.45
CA VAL A 104 -3.02 -2.75 -3.47
C VAL A 104 -3.40 -3.12 -2.05
N TYR A 105 -4.63 -3.61 -1.88
CA TYR A 105 -5.07 -4.12 -0.59
C TYR A 105 -4.75 -5.59 -0.47
N LYS A 106 -4.43 -5.99 0.75
CA LYS A 106 -4.39 -7.40 1.13
C LYS A 106 -5.70 -8.09 0.74
N GLY A 107 -5.60 -9.36 0.33
CA GLY A 107 -6.74 -10.19 -0.05
C GLY A 107 -7.35 -9.85 -1.42
N ASN A 108 -7.00 -8.70 -2.02
CA ASN A 108 -7.41 -8.37 -3.37
C ASN A 108 -6.65 -9.28 -4.35
N THR A 109 -7.34 -10.27 -4.91
CA THR A 109 -6.77 -11.27 -5.82
C THR A 109 -7.87 -11.74 -6.79
N PRO A 110 -7.55 -12.03 -8.07
CA PRO A 110 -6.25 -11.82 -8.73
C PRO A 110 -5.97 -10.33 -8.96
N VAL A 111 -4.69 -9.95 -8.99
CA VAL A 111 -4.26 -8.57 -9.26
C VAL A 111 -3.30 -8.53 -10.44
N THR A 112 -3.53 -7.58 -11.34
CA THR A 112 -2.65 -7.32 -12.48
C THR A 112 -1.86 -6.04 -12.26
N PHE A 113 -0.54 -6.14 -12.36
CA PHE A 113 0.37 -5.00 -12.35
C PHE A 113 0.87 -4.72 -13.75
N THR A 114 0.87 -3.45 -14.13
CA THR A 114 1.47 -2.95 -15.36
C THR A 114 2.81 -2.29 -15.04
N PHE A 115 3.88 -2.86 -15.58
CA PHE A 115 5.23 -2.32 -15.56
C PHE A 115 5.46 -1.54 -16.85
N LYS A 116 5.51 -0.22 -16.76
CA LYS A 116 5.82 0.65 -17.89
C LYS A 116 7.32 0.88 -17.95
N VAL A 117 7.96 0.40 -19.01
CA VAL A 117 9.41 0.53 -19.20
C VAL A 117 9.66 1.61 -20.25
N THR A 118 10.48 2.61 -19.90
CA THR A 118 10.90 3.69 -20.80
C THR A 118 12.38 3.58 -21.13
N ASN A 119 12.70 3.70 -22.40
CA ASN A 119 14.05 3.63 -22.93
C ASN A 119 14.58 5.02 -23.33
N GLY A 120 15.21 5.74 -22.41
CA GLY A 120 15.98 6.94 -22.71
C GLY A 120 17.43 6.64 -23.15
N GLY A 121 17.80 5.36 -23.31
CA GLY A 121 19.10 4.93 -23.78
C GLY A 121 19.30 5.10 -25.30
N GLY A 122 20.54 4.88 -25.74
CA GLY A 122 20.94 4.96 -27.16
C GLY A 122 20.70 3.68 -27.97
N TYR A 123 20.23 2.60 -27.35
CA TYR A 123 20.00 1.31 -27.99
C TYR A 123 18.60 0.75 -27.65
N PRO A 124 17.98 -0.03 -28.55
CA PRO A 124 16.62 -0.56 -28.34
C PRO A 124 16.57 -1.71 -27.31
N ILE A 125 15.57 -1.71 -26.41
CA ILE A 125 15.39 -2.78 -25.41
C ILE A 125 14.69 -3.98 -26.04
N TYR A 126 15.34 -5.15 -25.96
CA TYR A 126 14.81 -6.40 -26.52
C TYR A 126 14.42 -7.42 -25.43
N LYS A 127 14.84 -7.19 -24.18
CA LYS A 127 14.56 -8.07 -23.05
C LYS A 127 14.33 -7.28 -21.77
N VAL A 128 13.28 -7.65 -21.07
CA VAL A 128 12.91 -7.13 -19.75
C VAL A 128 12.70 -8.33 -18.83
N LYS A 129 13.29 -8.29 -17.63
CA LYS A 129 13.11 -9.34 -16.63
C LYS A 129 12.66 -8.75 -15.31
N ILE A 130 11.50 -9.16 -14.83
CA ILE A 130 10.90 -8.71 -13.58
C ILE A 130 11.13 -9.80 -12.53
N PHE A 131 11.74 -9.41 -11.41
CA PHE A 131 11.96 -10.26 -10.25
C PHE A 131 10.91 -9.94 -9.21
N THR A 132 10.10 -10.96 -8.88
CA THR A 132 9.14 -10.88 -7.79
C THR A 132 9.90 -10.86 -6.46
N PRO A 133 9.58 -9.95 -5.52
CA PRO A 133 10.38 -9.75 -4.31
C PRO A 133 10.17 -10.81 -3.22
N ASP A 134 9.04 -11.50 -3.23
CA ASP A 134 8.63 -12.42 -2.16
C ASP A 134 7.87 -13.63 -2.73
N THR A 135 7.94 -14.78 -2.07
CA THR A 135 7.27 -16.02 -2.50
C THR A 135 5.75 -15.99 -2.32
N GLY A 136 5.21 -15.07 -1.51
CA GLY A 136 3.78 -14.86 -1.32
C GLY A 136 3.07 -14.29 -2.56
N PHE A 137 3.81 -13.74 -3.51
CA PHE A 137 3.29 -13.40 -4.82
C PHE A 137 3.22 -14.65 -5.71
N VAL A 138 2.02 -15.20 -5.88
CA VAL A 138 1.81 -16.40 -6.71
C VAL A 138 1.52 -15.97 -8.14
N TYR A 139 2.45 -16.28 -9.05
CA TYR A 139 2.34 -15.93 -10.47
C TYR A 139 1.15 -16.66 -11.11
N SER A 140 0.38 -15.94 -11.94
CA SER A 140 -0.71 -16.48 -12.74
C SER A 140 -0.38 -16.41 -14.23
N THR A 141 -0.24 -15.19 -14.76
CA THR A 141 -0.04 -14.94 -16.20
C THR A 141 0.79 -13.69 -16.42
N ALA A 142 1.38 -13.56 -17.59
CA ALA A 142 2.07 -12.35 -18.03
C ALA A 142 1.81 -12.10 -19.51
N SER A 143 1.82 -10.83 -19.92
CA SER A 143 1.67 -10.40 -21.31
C SER A 143 2.20 -8.98 -21.51
N GLY A 144 2.12 -8.45 -22.72
CA GLY A 144 2.51 -7.07 -23.02
C GLY A 144 3.79 -6.98 -23.85
N GLY A 145 4.40 -5.80 -23.86
CA GLY A 145 5.44 -5.40 -24.81
C GLY A 145 4.95 -4.31 -25.77
N CYS A 146 5.78 -3.95 -26.73
CA CYS A 146 5.48 -2.88 -27.71
C CYS A 146 4.58 -3.36 -28.86
N THR A 147 4.62 -4.66 -29.11
CA THR A 147 3.95 -5.38 -30.19
C THR A 147 3.64 -6.80 -29.72
N THR A 148 2.94 -7.59 -30.53
CA THR A 148 2.57 -8.98 -30.22
C THR A 148 3.73 -9.98 -30.27
N LEU A 149 4.95 -9.54 -30.58
CA LEU A 149 6.13 -10.40 -30.74
C LEU A 149 6.90 -10.67 -29.44
N TRP A 150 6.50 -10.05 -28.33
CA TRP A 150 7.10 -10.30 -27.02
C TRP A 150 6.55 -11.59 -26.42
N ALA A 151 7.45 -12.53 -26.14
CA ALA A 151 7.12 -13.80 -25.51
C ALA A 151 7.47 -13.74 -24.00
N PRO A 152 6.47 -13.82 -23.10
CA PRO A 152 6.72 -13.99 -21.68
C PRO A 152 7.13 -15.44 -21.39
N SER A 153 8.07 -15.59 -20.47
CA SER A 153 8.47 -16.85 -19.85
C SER A 153 8.69 -16.64 -18.36
N TYR A 154 8.61 -17.68 -17.55
CA TYR A 154 8.79 -17.56 -16.10
C TYR A 154 9.57 -18.75 -15.54
N ALA A 155 10.36 -18.51 -14.49
CA ALA A 155 11.12 -19.54 -13.79
C ALA A 155 11.50 -19.08 -12.38
N GLY A 156 11.94 -20.03 -11.54
CA GLY A 156 12.52 -19.76 -10.22
C GLY A 156 11.51 -19.56 -9.08
N THR A 157 12.05 -19.35 -7.88
CA THR A 157 11.29 -19.11 -6.64
C THR A 157 12.07 -18.12 -5.76
N PRO A 158 11.59 -16.88 -5.50
CA PRO A 158 10.42 -16.23 -6.09
C PRO A 158 10.44 -16.20 -7.63
N THR A 159 9.26 -16.07 -8.24
CA THR A 159 9.11 -16.12 -9.70
C THR A 159 9.89 -14.99 -10.37
N GLN A 160 10.53 -15.31 -11.49
CA GLN A 160 11.19 -14.35 -12.36
C GLN A 160 10.49 -14.39 -13.72
N ILE A 161 9.90 -13.28 -14.13
CA ILE A 161 9.16 -13.17 -15.39
C ILE A 161 10.05 -12.49 -16.42
N THR A 162 10.35 -13.17 -17.52
CA THR A 162 11.22 -12.67 -18.58
C THR A 162 10.40 -12.47 -19.86
N PHE A 163 10.39 -11.24 -20.36
CA PHE A 163 9.83 -10.86 -21.65
C PHE A 163 10.98 -10.70 -22.64
N ILE A 164 10.93 -11.42 -23.76
CA ILE A 164 11.92 -11.33 -24.82
C ILE A 164 11.18 -11.16 -26.15
N THR A 165 11.70 -10.30 -27.00
CA THR A 165 11.26 -10.19 -28.40
C THR A 165 12.32 -10.75 -29.35
N GLY A 166 11.88 -11.13 -30.56
CA GLY A 166 12.77 -11.67 -31.61
C GLY A 166 13.80 -10.66 -32.12
N SER A 167 14.80 -11.15 -32.86
CA SER A 167 15.84 -10.33 -33.50
C SER A 167 15.28 -9.33 -34.51
N GLY A 168 15.99 -8.21 -34.72
CA GLY A 168 15.61 -7.18 -35.70
C GLY A 168 15.59 -5.75 -35.15
N CYS A 169 16.10 -5.55 -33.94
CA CYS A 169 16.03 -4.27 -33.24
C CYS A 169 17.06 -3.26 -33.72
N THR A 170 16.60 -2.23 -34.42
CA THR A 170 17.39 -1.04 -34.72
C THR A 170 16.68 0.22 -34.25
N CYS A 171 17.45 1.18 -33.75
CA CYS A 171 16.95 2.51 -33.43
C CYS A 171 16.26 3.15 -34.66
N GLY A 172 15.03 3.65 -34.47
CA GLY A 172 14.26 4.34 -35.52
C GLY A 172 13.43 3.43 -36.44
N SER A 173 13.45 2.11 -36.24
CA SER A 173 12.50 1.20 -36.91
C SER A 173 11.30 0.92 -36.00
N ALA A 174 10.12 0.66 -36.58
CA ALA A 174 8.93 0.19 -35.88
C ALA A 174 9.08 -1.28 -35.41
N ALA A 175 10.30 -1.69 -35.08
CA ALA A 175 10.65 -3.06 -34.77
C ALA A 175 10.10 -3.50 -33.42
N SER A 176 10.08 -4.82 -33.26
CA SER A 176 9.52 -5.64 -32.18
C SER A 176 9.99 -5.33 -30.75
N CYS A 177 10.75 -4.26 -30.50
CA CYS A 177 11.41 -3.89 -29.25
C CYS A 177 11.01 -2.49 -28.77
N ILE A 178 11.46 -2.12 -27.57
CA ILE A 178 11.27 -0.75 -27.07
C ILE A 178 12.29 0.15 -27.79
N PRO A 179 11.84 1.10 -28.64
CA PRO A 179 12.76 1.94 -29.40
C PRO A 179 13.57 2.83 -28.46
N CYS A 180 14.74 3.28 -28.90
CA CYS A 180 15.54 4.27 -28.18
C CYS A 180 14.87 5.66 -28.20
N SER A 181 15.47 6.63 -27.52
CA SER A 181 14.99 8.03 -27.50
C SER A 181 13.58 8.20 -26.90
N ASN A 182 13.37 7.61 -25.72
CA ASN A 182 12.15 7.62 -24.92
C ASN A 182 11.02 6.73 -25.44
N GLY A 183 11.34 5.62 -26.12
CA GLY A 183 10.35 4.58 -26.40
C GLY A 183 9.77 4.01 -25.11
N VAL A 184 8.48 3.66 -25.12
CA VAL A 184 7.75 3.19 -23.94
C VAL A 184 6.93 1.95 -24.29
N CYS A 185 7.00 0.91 -23.44
CA CYS A 185 6.15 -0.27 -23.58
C CYS A 185 5.68 -0.77 -22.21
N ASP A 186 4.48 -1.33 -22.18
CA ASP A 186 3.81 -1.81 -20.98
C ASP A 186 3.88 -3.35 -20.91
N PHE A 187 4.31 -3.87 -19.77
CA PHE A 187 4.38 -5.30 -19.48
C PHE A 187 3.45 -5.61 -18.31
N THR A 188 2.51 -6.52 -18.49
CA THR A 188 1.54 -6.88 -17.46
C THR A 188 1.89 -8.21 -16.81
N VAL A 189 1.78 -8.27 -15.49
CA VAL A 189 1.94 -9.50 -14.70
C VAL A 189 0.77 -9.62 -13.75
N THR A 190 0.03 -10.72 -13.86
CA THR A 190 -1.09 -11.06 -12.98
C THR A 190 -0.62 -12.06 -11.93
N TYR A 191 -0.91 -11.76 -10.67
CA TYR A 191 -0.70 -12.66 -9.54
C TYR A 191 -2.05 -13.15 -9.01
N SER A 192 -2.16 -14.45 -8.78
CA SER A 192 -3.34 -15.08 -8.19
C SER A 192 -3.36 -15.00 -6.66
N ALA A 193 -2.21 -14.71 -6.04
CA ALA A 193 -2.11 -14.42 -4.61
C ALA A 193 -1.07 -13.34 -4.34
N LEU A 194 -1.27 -12.59 -3.26
CA LEU A 194 -0.34 -11.60 -2.73
C LEU A 194 0.19 -12.05 -1.36
N PRO A 195 1.36 -11.55 -0.90
CA PRO A 195 1.86 -11.86 0.43
C PRO A 195 0.87 -11.52 1.54
N ASN A 196 0.85 -12.37 2.56
CA ASN A 196 0.03 -12.18 3.75
C ASN A 196 0.75 -11.22 4.73
N VAL A 197 0.31 -9.96 4.80
CA VAL A 197 0.92 -8.93 5.65
C VAL A 197 0.00 -8.53 6.82
N SER A 198 0.57 -8.19 7.98
CA SER A 198 -0.17 -7.72 9.16
C SER A 198 -0.11 -6.20 9.35
N VAL A 199 0.77 -5.53 8.60
CA VAL A 199 0.93 -4.08 8.55
C VAL A 199 1.16 -3.66 7.10
N ASN A 200 0.96 -2.38 6.79
CA ASN A 200 1.31 -1.83 5.48
C ASN A 200 2.77 -2.14 5.16
N THR A 201 3.01 -2.81 4.03
CA THR A 201 4.34 -3.32 3.68
C THR A 201 4.69 -2.93 2.26
N ASP A 202 5.89 -2.36 2.10
CA ASP A 202 6.45 -2.01 0.80
C ASP A 202 7.28 -3.19 0.25
N TYR A 203 7.05 -3.50 -1.02
CA TYR A 203 7.74 -4.55 -1.77
C TYR A 203 8.49 -3.93 -2.95
N ASN A 204 9.78 -4.21 -3.06
CA ASN A 204 10.63 -3.66 -4.13
C ASN A 204 10.82 -4.70 -5.25
N PHE A 205 10.10 -4.53 -6.35
CA PHE A 205 10.32 -5.32 -7.57
C PHE A 205 11.60 -4.85 -8.25
N ARG A 206 12.49 -5.78 -8.59
CA ARG A 206 13.64 -5.48 -9.45
C ARG A 206 13.28 -5.76 -10.90
N VAL A 207 13.53 -4.79 -11.78
CA VAL A 207 13.35 -4.90 -13.22
C VAL A 207 14.69 -4.71 -13.91
N ASP A 208 15.15 -5.79 -14.52
CA ASP A 208 16.39 -5.82 -15.29
C ASP A 208 16.10 -5.59 -16.78
N ILE A 209 16.92 -4.77 -17.42
CA ILE A 209 16.76 -4.30 -18.80
C ILE A 209 18.01 -4.64 -19.62
N TRP A 210 17.82 -5.18 -20.84
CA TRP A 210 18.88 -5.39 -21.83
C TRP A 210 18.54 -4.66 -23.13
N ASP A 211 19.49 -3.86 -23.62
CA ASP A 211 19.32 -2.95 -24.76
C ASP A 211 20.22 -3.26 -25.96
N THR A 212 21.08 -4.27 -25.86
CA THR A 212 21.92 -4.71 -26.98
C THR A 212 21.80 -6.22 -27.14
N PRO A 213 21.44 -6.73 -28.33
CA PRO A 213 21.31 -8.17 -28.59
C PRO A 213 22.69 -8.87 -28.69
N LEU A 214 23.68 -8.42 -27.92
CA LEU A 214 24.96 -9.10 -27.81
C LEU A 214 24.74 -10.33 -26.94
N TRP A 215 24.44 -11.46 -27.57
CA TRP A 215 24.38 -12.76 -26.92
C TRP A 215 25.77 -13.12 -26.39
N LYS A 216 26.12 -12.61 -25.20
CA LYS A 216 27.31 -13.01 -24.47
C LYS A 216 26.90 -13.96 -23.36
N PRO A 217 27.56 -15.12 -23.22
CA PRO A 217 27.41 -15.95 -22.03
C PRO A 217 27.75 -15.10 -20.79
N GLY A 218 26.80 -14.94 -19.86
CA GLY A 218 26.96 -14.10 -18.67
C GLY A 218 26.50 -12.65 -18.81
N ASP A 219 25.60 -12.35 -19.77
CA ASP A 219 25.13 -10.99 -20.06
C ASP A 219 24.46 -10.31 -18.84
N SER A 220 25.20 -9.43 -18.18
CA SER A 220 24.69 -8.55 -17.12
C SER A 220 23.65 -7.60 -17.70
N PRO A 221 22.56 -7.31 -16.97
CA PRO A 221 21.61 -6.29 -17.42
C PRO A 221 22.29 -4.94 -17.58
N ARG A 222 21.82 -4.16 -18.54
CA ARG A 222 22.28 -2.79 -18.76
C ARG A 222 21.84 -1.88 -17.63
N ALA A 223 20.65 -2.12 -17.08
CA ALA A 223 20.12 -1.45 -15.91
C ALA A 223 19.28 -2.42 -15.06
N SER A 224 19.34 -2.23 -13.75
CA SER A 224 18.50 -2.90 -12.76
C SER A 224 17.78 -1.82 -11.96
N ILE A 225 16.46 -1.75 -12.10
CA ILE A 225 15.62 -0.68 -11.56
C ILE A 225 14.66 -1.25 -10.52
N GLY A 226 14.64 -0.66 -9.33
CA GLY A 226 13.67 -0.98 -8.30
C GLY A 226 12.37 -0.18 -8.49
N VAL A 227 11.23 -0.84 -8.39
CA VAL A 227 9.91 -0.19 -8.31
C VAL A 227 9.15 -0.69 -7.08
N ILE A 228 8.55 0.24 -6.35
CA ILE A 228 7.91 -0.06 -5.07
C ILE A 228 6.41 -0.28 -5.28
N LEU A 229 5.92 -1.39 -4.76
CA LEU A 229 4.51 -1.69 -4.56
C LEU A 229 4.20 -1.68 -3.07
N LYS A 230 3.14 -0.99 -2.67
CA LYS A 230 2.63 -1.03 -1.29
C LYS A 230 1.46 -2.00 -1.17
N VAL A 231 1.60 -3.01 -0.31
CA VAL A 231 0.48 -3.85 0.12
C VAL A 231 -0.08 -3.28 1.41
N THR A 232 -1.31 -2.78 1.36
CA THR A 232 -1.99 -2.10 2.45
C THR A 232 -2.92 -3.05 3.16
N VAL A 233 -2.93 -3.02 4.49
CA VAL A 233 -3.94 -3.71 5.31
C VAL A 233 -5.16 -2.80 5.45
N ASN A 234 -6.35 -3.39 5.38
CA ASN A 234 -7.57 -2.64 5.68
C ASN A 234 -7.61 -2.29 7.17
N SER A 235 -8.27 -1.17 7.49
CA SER A 235 -8.65 -0.85 8.86
C SER A 235 -10.16 -0.78 8.98
N ILE A 236 -10.68 -1.07 10.17
CA ILE A 236 -12.10 -1.06 10.46
C ILE A 236 -12.35 -0.26 11.73
N VAL A 237 -13.42 0.53 11.74
CA VAL A 237 -13.94 1.23 12.91
C VAL A 237 -15.36 0.75 13.16
N ALA A 238 -15.69 0.47 14.42
CA ALA A 238 -17.03 0.04 14.81
C ALA A 238 -17.68 1.10 15.72
N GLU A 239 -18.93 1.46 15.43
CA GLU A 239 -19.73 2.39 16.22
C GLU A 239 -21.13 1.82 16.43
N ALA A 240 -21.71 1.99 17.62
CA ALA A 240 -23.09 1.60 17.92
C ALA A 240 -23.94 2.82 18.26
N ILE A 241 -25.09 2.95 17.61
CA ILE A 241 -25.99 4.10 17.73
C ILE A 241 -27.45 3.61 17.88
N PRO A 242 -28.12 3.92 18.99
CA PRO A 242 -27.54 4.43 20.24
C PRO A 242 -26.66 3.36 20.90
N SER A 243 -25.66 3.79 21.67
CA SER A 243 -24.79 2.89 22.46
C SER A 243 -25.44 2.43 23.77
N ASP A 244 -26.66 2.85 24.05
CA ASP A 244 -27.48 2.48 25.19
C ASP A 244 -28.92 2.19 24.77
N ILE A 245 -29.40 0.97 25.03
CA ILE A 245 -30.75 0.53 24.62
C ILE A 245 -31.48 -0.21 25.73
N SER A 246 -32.70 0.23 26.02
CA SER A 246 -33.62 -0.48 26.90
C SER A 246 -34.05 -1.84 26.33
N PRO A 247 -34.60 -2.75 27.16
CA PRO A 247 -35.20 -4.00 26.68
C PRO A 247 -36.25 -3.71 25.60
N ASN A 248 -36.35 -4.58 24.58
CA ASN A 248 -37.15 -4.38 23.35
C ASN A 248 -36.67 -3.29 22.38
N CYS A 249 -35.65 -2.51 22.70
CA CYS A 249 -35.11 -1.51 21.77
C CYS A 249 -33.95 -2.09 20.94
N THR A 250 -33.57 -1.35 19.90
CA THR A 250 -32.52 -1.75 18.94
C THR A 250 -31.42 -0.70 18.85
N SER A 251 -30.19 -1.16 18.60
CA SER A 251 -29.03 -0.34 18.27
C SER A 251 -28.58 -0.68 16.86
N GLU A 252 -28.26 0.34 16.07
CA GLU A 252 -27.59 0.18 14.78
C GLU A 252 -26.09 0.18 15.00
N VAL A 253 -25.44 -0.89 14.56
CA VAL A 253 -23.99 -1.03 14.59
C VAL A 253 -23.45 -0.76 13.21
N PHE A 254 -22.57 0.23 13.10
CA PHE A 254 -21.88 0.62 11.89
C PHE A 254 -20.45 0.10 11.92
N ALA A 255 -20.00 -0.38 10.78
CA ALA A 255 -18.63 -0.78 10.54
C ALA A 255 -18.10 -0.01 9.33
N THR A 256 -17.17 0.91 9.56
CA THR A 256 -16.55 1.71 8.49
C THR A 256 -15.20 1.11 8.16
N ILE A 257 -15.03 0.70 6.90
CA ILE A 257 -13.79 0.10 6.38
C ILE A 257 -13.05 1.17 5.60
N THR A 258 -11.76 1.34 5.91
CA THR A 258 -10.90 2.26 5.16
C THR A 258 -9.67 1.54 4.60
N PRO A 259 -9.15 2.02 3.44
CA PRO A 259 -9.66 3.13 2.63
C PRO A 259 -10.83 2.73 1.72
N THR A 260 -10.85 1.48 1.25
CA THR A 260 -11.96 0.94 0.45
C THR A 260 -12.02 -0.57 0.66
N PRO A 261 -13.20 -1.15 0.90
CA PRO A 261 -13.33 -2.60 0.97
C PRO A 261 -13.07 -3.23 -0.40
N VAL A 262 -12.41 -4.38 -0.38
CA VAL A 262 -12.30 -5.29 -1.51
C VAL A 262 -13.66 -5.90 -1.82
N ASP A 263 -14.02 -5.93 -3.11
CA ASP A 263 -15.28 -6.47 -3.60
C ASP A 263 -15.43 -7.96 -3.25
N GLY A 264 -16.66 -8.39 -2.97
CA GLY A 264 -16.99 -9.77 -2.59
C GLY A 264 -16.55 -10.21 -1.18
N GLN A 265 -15.84 -9.36 -0.41
CA GLN A 265 -15.44 -9.68 0.96
C GLN A 265 -16.55 -9.34 1.98
N THR A 266 -16.71 -10.19 2.99
CA THR A 266 -17.78 -10.06 4.00
C THR A 266 -17.30 -9.37 5.28
N VAL A 267 -18.18 -8.59 5.90
CA VAL A 267 -18.00 -8.08 7.28
C VAL A 267 -18.76 -8.98 8.24
N ASN A 268 -18.09 -9.46 9.28
CA ASN A 268 -18.71 -10.30 10.29
C ASN A 268 -18.97 -9.50 11.56
N PHE A 269 -20.16 -9.67 12.13
CA PHE A 269 -20.57 -9.07 13.40
C PHE A 269 -20.77 -10.17 14.43
N LEU A 270 -20.05 -10.06 15.55
CA LEU A 270 -20.17 -10.95 16.71
C LEU A 270 -20.59 -10.12 17.92
N SER A 271 -21.47 -10.67 18.76
CA SER A 271 -21.92 -9.99 19.97
C SER A 271 -21.87 -10.93 21.17
N THR A 272 -21.43 -10.43 22.32
CA THR A 272 -21.47 -11.18 23.59
C THR A 272 -22.87 -11.19 24.24
N GLY A 273 -23.80 -10.37 23.76
CA GLY A 273 -25.17 -10.28 24.29
C GLY A 273 -26.17 -9.67 23.29
N GLY A 274 -27.47 -9.88 23.52
CA GLY A 274 -28.52 -9.46 22.59
C GLY A 274 -28.71 -10.40 21.40
N THR A 275 -29.50 -9.99 20.41
CA THR A 275 -29.81 -10.81 19.23
C THR A 275 -29.79 -9.94 17.97
N TRP A 276 -29.11 -10.41 16.92
CA TRP A 276 -29.09 -9.74 15.62
C TRP A 276 -30.45 -9.89 14.91
N GLN A 277 -30.98 -8.79 14.38
CA GLN A 277 -32.23 -8.80 13.59
C GLN A 277 -31.98 -8.69 12.09
N GLU A 278 -31.02 -7.86 11.69
CA GLU A 278 -30.65 -7.66 10.29
C GLU A 278 -29.15 -7.40 10.20
N ILE A 279 -28.49 -7.98 9.20
CA ILE A 279 -27.08 -7.70 8.87
C ILE A 279 -27.05 -7.36 7.39
N THR A 280 -26.76 -6.10 7.08
CA THR A 280 -26.55 -5.61 5.71
C THR A 280 -25.07 -5.29 5.53
N THR A 281 -24.37 -6.14 4.80
CA THR A 281 -23.01 -5.84 4.34
C THR A 281 -23.10 -5.09 3.02
N THR A 282 -22.75 -3.80 2.99
CA THR A 282 -22.70 -3.07 1.72
C THR A 282 -21.29 -3.10 1.16
N THR A 283 -21.18 -3.09 -0.16
CA THR A 283 -19.91 -3.02 -0.88
C THR A 283 -19.29 -1.61 -0.83
N SER A 284 -19.96 -0.62 -0.24
CA SER A 284 -19.57 0.80 -0.30
C SER A 284 -18.69 1.29 0.87
N GLY A 285 -18.06 0.38 1.62
CA GLY A 285 -17.20 0.75 2.76
C GLY A 285 -17.90 0.85 4.10
N GLU A 286 -19.21 0.59 4.14
CA GLU A 286 -19.97 0.51 5.38
C GLU A 286 -20.70 -0.83 5.47
N ALA A 287 -20.62 -1.51 6.61
CA ALA A 287 -21.55 -2.58 6.93
C ALA A 287 -22.40 -2.19 8.14
N ARG A 288 -23.64 -2.65 8.16
CA ARG A 288 -24.64 -2.30 9.17
C ARG A 288 -25.23 -3.56 9.75
N ALA A 289 -25.43 -3.57 11.06
CA ALA A 289 -26.13 -4.64 11.75
C ALA A 289 -27.06 -4.07 12.82
N THR A 290 -28.26 -4.61 12.96
CA THR A 290 -29.22 -4.19 13.98
C THR A 290 -29.20 -5.15 15.16
N LEU A 291 -28.71 -4.68 16.31
CA LEU A 291 -28.68 -5.45 17.56
C LEU A 291 -29.93 -5.14 18.38
N ARG A 292 -30.64 -6.18 18.82
CA ARG A 292 -31.75 -6.06 19.76
C ARG A 292 -31.32 -6.46 21.17
N ALA A 293 -31.73 -5.67 22.16
CA ALA A 293 -31.53 -6.00 23.57
C ALA A 293 -32.22 -7.33 23.96
N PRO A 294 -31.63 -8.14 24.86
CA PRO A 294 -32.21 -9.41 25.28
C PRO A 294 -33.55 -9.22 26.00
N LEU A 295 -34.45 -10.18 25.83
CA LEU A 295 -35.73 -10.26 26.53
C LEU A 295 -35.96 -11.62 27.19
N PRO A 296 -36.40 -11.65 28.45
CA PRO A 296 -36.55 -10.50 29.37
C PRO A 296 -35.19 -9.84 29.71
N TYR A 297 -35.20 -8.65 30.33
CA TYR A 297 -33.97 -8.01 30.82
C TYR A 297 -33.17 -8.99 31.69
N ASN A 298 -31.88 -9.13 31.39
CA ASN A 298 -30.98 -10.00 32.14
C ASN A 298 -29.88 -9.17 32.81
N ALA A 299 -30.01 -8.96 34.13
CA ALA A 299 -29.02 -8.21 34.92
C ALA A 299 -27.61 -8.83 34.90
N ALA A 300 -27.48 -10.12 34.57
CA ALA A 300 -26.18 -10.77 34.40
C ALA A 300 -25.48 -10.39 33.08
N ILE A 301 -26.19 -9.76 32.13
CA ILE A 301 -25.66 -9.28 30.85
C ILE A 301 -25.98 -7.78 30.74
N PRO A 302 -25.28 -6.90 31.49
CA PRO A 302 -25.57 -5.47 31.52
C PRO A 302 -25.15 -4.72 30.24
N ASN A 303 -24.37 -5.38 29.38
CA ASN A 303 -23.89 -4.84 28.11
C ASN A 303 -23.60 -5.96 27.12
N ALA A 304 -23.47 -5.59 25.86
CA ALA A 304 -22.95 -6.40 24.78
C ALA A 304 -21.69 -5.75 24.22
N THR A 305 -20.59 -6.49 24.21
CA THR A 305 -19.42 -6.16 23.40
C THR A 305 -19.66 -6.71 22.01
N ILE A 306 -19.63 -5.82 21.03
CA ILE A 306 -19.74 -6.16 19.63
C ILE A 306 -18.35 -6.14 19.03
N THR A 307 -17.94 -7.26 18.45
CA THR A 307 -16.72 -7.37 17.67
C THR A 307 -17.09 -7.42 16.20
N VAL A 308 -16.48 -6.52 15.42
CA VAL A 308 -16.63 -6.50 13.98
C VAL A 308 -15.31 -6.90 13.35
N THR A 309 -15.34 -7.84 12.41
CA THR A 309 -14.16 -8.26 11.65
C THR A 309 -14.36 -8.11 10.16
N TYR A 310 -13.30 -7.69 9.48
CA TYR A 310 -13.22 -7.60 8.03
C TYR A 310 -11.82 -8.01 7.58
N GLN A 311 -11.72 -9.12 6.86
CA GLN A 311 -10.44 -9.82 6.66
C GLN A 311 -9.71 -9.99 8.02
N ASP A 312 -8.49 -9.48 8.16
CA ASP A 312 -7.72 -9.53 9.40
C ASP A 312 -7.86 -8.27 10.28
N ALA A 313 -8.67 -7.30 9.85
CA ALA A 313 -8.97 -6.13 10.65
C ALA A 313 -10.08 -6.45 11.66
N SER A 314 -9.94 -5.96 12.88
CA SER A 314 -10.95 -6.10 13.93
C SER A 314 -11.16 -4.79 14.67
N ALA A 315 -12.41 -4.46 14.97
CA ALA A 315 -12.77 -3.39 15.89
C ALA A 315 -13.84 -3.86 16.87
N SER A 316 -13.97 -3.15 17.97
CA SER A 316 -15.00 -3.43 18.96
C SER A 316 -15.71 -2.16 19.41
N THR A 317 -17.02 -2.29 19.68
CA THR A 317 -17.82 -1.28 20.33
C THR A 317 -18.71 -1.93 21.39
N THR A 318 -19.31 -1.13 22.26
CA THR A 318 -20.12 -1.63 23.38
C THR A 318 -21.50 -1.01 23.36
N VAL A 319 -22.53 -1.84 23.50
CA VAL A 319 -23.91 -1.42 23.72
C VAL A 319 -24.32 -1.76 25.15
N ILE A 320 -24.80 -0.77 25.89
CA ILE A 320 -25.26 -0.92 27.27
C ILE A 320 -26.75 -1.26 27.28
N PHE A 321 -27.16 -2.17 28.15
CA PHE A 321 -28.56 -2.54 28.36
C PHE A 321 -29.05 -1.99 29.71
N PRO A 322 -29.45 -0.71 29.82
CA PRO A 322 -29.99 -0.17 31.05
C PRO A 322 -31.30 -0.84 31.46
N ASN A 323 -31.52 -0.96 32.78
CA ASN A 323 -32.79 -1.37 33.37
C ASN A 323 -33.82 -0.23 33.32
N ALA A 324 -34.13 0.25 32.11
CA ALA A 324 -35.14 1.28 31.85
C ALA A 324 -36.22 0.72 30.94
N THR A 325 -37.48 1.11 31.15
CA THR A 325 -38.65 0.52 30.48
C THR A 325 -39.04 1.22 29.16
N SER A 326 -38.31 2.25 28.72
CA SER A 326 -38.66 3.05 27.54
C SER A 326 -37.48 3.29 26.60
N CYS A 327 -37.72 3.23 25.27
CA CYS A 327 -36.72 3.50 24.24
C CYS A 327 -36.44 5.01 24.11
N THR A 328 -35.84 5.64 25.10
CA THR A 328 -35.62 7.10 25.15
C THR A 328 -34.42 7.59 24.31
N GLY A 329 -33.61 6.70 23.73
CA GLY A 329 -32.46 7.07 22.87
C GLY A 329 -32.79 7.40 21.39
N SER A 330 -34.03 7.25 20.95
CA SER A 330 -34.43 7.19 19.53
C SER A 330 -34.49 8.53 18.76
N ARG A 331 -33.91 9.64 19.27
CA ARG A 331 -33.94 10.95 18.57
C ARG A 331 -32.58 11.65 18.42
N LYS A 332 -31.45 10.96 18.44
CA LYS A 332 -30.28 11.49 17.72
C LYS A 332 -30.52 11.23 16.23
N LYS A 333 -31.14 12.21 15.54
CA LYS A 333 -31.06 12.28 14.08
C LYS A 333 -29.58 12.20 13.71
N VAL A 334 -29.16 11.06 13.16
CA VAL A 334 -27.86 10.92 12.51
C VAL A 334 -27.84 11.97 11.41
N ARG A 335 -27.18 13.10 11.67
CA ARG A 335 -26.83 14.03 10.58
C ARG A 335 -25.74 13.32 9.82
N TRP A 336 -26.09 12.83 8.63
CA TRP A 336 -25.15 12.33 7.64
C TRP A 336 -23.95 13.28 7.56
N ARG A 337 -22.77 12.78 7.95
CA ARG A 337 -21.52 13.36 7.49
C ARG A 337 -21.37 12.85 6.07
N GLU A 338 -21.71 13.67 5.08
CA GLU A 338 -21.17 13.48 3.74
C GLU A 338 -19.65 13.53 3.89
N VAL A 339 -19.00 12.39 3.67
CA VAL A 339 -17.55 12.32 3.52
C VAL A 339 -17.27 12.93 2.14
N GLN A 340 -16.64 14.11 2.13
CA GLN A 340 -16.01 14.68 0.95
C GLN A 340 -14.74 13.91 0.62
#